data_AF-A0ABD7FYJ5-F1
#
_entry.id   AF-A0ABD7FYJ5-F1
#
_cell.length_a   1.000
_cell.length_b   1.000
_cell.length_c   1.000
_cell.angle_alpha   90.00
_cell.angle_beta   90.00
_cell.angle_gamma   90.00
#
_symmetry.space_group_name_H-M   'P 1'
#
loop_
_entity.id
_entity.type
_entity.pdbx_description
1 polymer ?
#
loop_
_entity_poly.entity_id
_entity_poly.type
_entity_poly.pdbx_seq_one_letter_code
_entity_poly.pdbx_strand_id
1 'polypeptide(L)'
;MEKLLKLFGYSKRKRSEYAQIQYKQPISPEENTEEFRKLVADGNHWIRQRTTETNEQIGRFLSIVLLLEHKLDLLLNSFDVDIVDKTFGVKIDTFKDFIKAYNFENSSERREYRKLIPPLHEIRLARNKLAHDIQVSSFPPSQFPQMHAYVKKTSPEKLDLLTEFEDEEDKATLILVNFCFIASIEIARLRLTIKQ
;
A
#
# COMPACT_ATOMS: atom_id res chain seq x y z
N MET A 1 -12.56 2.60 40.18
CA MET A 1 -12.55 1.96 38.85
C MET A 1 -11.46 2.48 37.91
N GLU A 2 -11.17 3.78 37.86
CA GLU A 2 -10.11 4.30 36.96
C GLU A 2 -8.69 3.76 37.22
N LYS A 3 -8.35 3.45 38.49
CA LYS A 3 -7.06 2.85 38.83
C LYS A 3 -6.88 1.42 38.28
N LEU A 4 -7.97 0.67 38.12
CA LEU A 4 -7.95 -0.68 37.55
C LEU A 4 -7.81 -0.64 36.02
N LEU A 5 -8.45 0.31 35.34
CA LEU A 5 -8.34 0.48 33.88
C LEU A 5 -6.92 0.88 33.41
N LYS A 6 -6.15 1.59 34.25
CA LYS A 6 -4.73 1.89 33.98
C LYS A 6 -3.82 0.66 34.07
N LEU A 7 -4.15 -0.33 34.92
CA LEU A 7 -3.41 -1.59 35.03
C LEU A 7 -3.63 -2.51 33.83
N PHE A 8 -4.76 -2.39 33.13
CA PHE A 8 -5.07 -3.14 31.90
C PHE A 8 -4.63 -2.43 30.60
N GLY A 9 -3.72 -1.44 30.68
CA GLY A 9 -3.12 -0.82 29.50
C GLY A 9 -4.03 0.14 28.72
N TYR A 10 -5.26 0.37 29.16
CA TYR A 10 -6.16 1.36 28.56
C TYR A 10 -5.87 2.76 29.10
N SER A 11 -4.71 3.33 28.76
CA SER A 11 -4.57 4.79 28.78
C SER A 11 -5.24 5.32 27.51
N LYS A 12 -6.34 6.07 27.63
CA LYS A 12 -6.80 6.92 26.53
C LYS A 12 -5.64 7.86 26.19
N ARG A 13 -4.96 7.64 25.07
CA ARG A 13 -3.97 8.60 24.54
C ARG A 13 -4.71 9.93 24.41
N LYS A 14 -4.28 10.95 25.16
CA LYS A 14 -4.75 12.32 24.94
C LYS A 14 -4.45 12.63 23.46
N ARG A 15 -5.46 12.99 22.68
CA ARG A 15 -5.24 13.60 21.36
C ARG A 15 -4.31 14.79 21.60
N SER A 16 -3.12 14.79 21.03
CA SER A 16 -2.28 15.98 21.07
C SER A 16 -3.05 17.07 20.34
N GLU A 17 -3.33 18.18 21.02
CA GLU A 17 -3.82 19.37 20.35
C GLU A 17 -2.79 19.77 19.27
N TYR A 18 -3.27 20.19 18.10
CA TYR A 18 -2.39 20.64 17.03
C TYR A 18 -1.53 21.81 17.53
N ALA A 19 -0.29 21.91 17.05
CA ALA A 19 0.55 23.05 17.35
C ALA A 19 -0.15 24.34 16.89
N GLN A 20 -0.10 25.38 17.72
CA GLN A 20 -0.57 26.70 17.32
C GLN A 20 0.25 27.19 16.12
N ILE A 21 -0.44 27.71 15.12
CA ILE A 21 0.20 28.27 13.93
C ILE A 21 0.95 29.53 14.35
N GLN A 22 2.26 29.58 14.05
CA GLN A 22 3.07 30.78 14.20
C GLN A 22 3.21 31.47 12.86
N TYR A 23 2.82 32.75 12.81
CA TYR A 23 2.90 33.56 11.60
C TYR A 23 4.22 34.33 11.60
N LYS A 24 5.04 34.14 10.56
CA LYS A 24 6.20 35.00 10.31
C LYS A 24 5.71 36.39 9.89
N GLN A 25 6.38 37.44 10.34
CA GLN A 25 6.20 38.76 9.75
C GLN A 25 6.86 38.79 8.36
N PRO A 26 6.18 39.31 7.32
CA PRO A 26 6.79 39.46 6.00
C PRO A 26 8.07 40.30 6.11
N ILE A 27 9.14 39.91 5.41
CA ILE A 27 10.39 40.68 5.42
C ILE A 27 10.34 41.76 4.32
N SER A 28 11.20 41.75 3.30
CA SER A 28 11.06 42.59 2.11
C SER A 28 10.27 41.89 0.99
N PRO A 29 9.65 42.63 0.05
CA PRO A 29 9.01 42.02 -1.14
C PRO A 29 9.95 41.08 -1.91
N GLU A 30 11.23 41.44 -2.04
CA GLU A 30 12.25 40.67 -2.73
C GLU A 30 12.57 39.37 -1.99
N GLU A 31 12.78 39.42 -0.68
CA GLU A 31 13.09 38.23 0.14
C GLU A 31 11.91 37.27 0.23
N ASN A 32 10.69 37.79 0.39
CA ASN A 32 9.47 36.97 0.37
C ASN A 32 9.28 36.29 -1.00
N THR A 33 9.59 36.99 -2.10
CA THR A 33 9.53 36.42 -3.46
C THR A 33 10.54 35.30 -3.64
N GLU A 34 11.76 35.46 -3.11
CA GLU A 34 12.80 34.44 -3.16
C GLU A 34 12.48 33.22 -2.29
N GLU A 35 11.98 33.41 -1.06
CA GLU A 35 11.52 32.32 -0.19
C GLU A 35 10.34 31.58 -0.83
N PHE A 36 9.38 32.29 -1.42
CA PHE A 36 8.27 31.69 -2.17
C PHE A 36 8.77 30.85 -3.35
N ARG A 37 9.70 31.38 -4.17
CA ARG A 37 10.29 30.63 -5.28
C ARG A 37 11.00 29.37 -4.80
N LYS A 38 11.72 29.44 -3.68
CA LYS A 38 12.35 28.26 -3.08
C LYS A 38 11.32 27.23 -2.66
N LEU A 39 10.26 27.64 -1.93
CA LEU A 39 9.20 26.73 -1.49
C LEU A 39 8.42 26.08 -2.66
N VAL A 40 8.21 26.81 -3.76
CA VAL A 40 7.53 26.29 -4.97
C VAL A 40 8.47 25.43 -5.82
N ALA A 41 9.76 25.75 -5.85
CA ALA A 41 10.77 24.94 -6.52
C ALA A 41 11.12 23.67 -5.73
N ASP A 42 10.92 23.70 -4.40
CA ASP A 42 11.12 22.55 -3.52
C ASP A 42 10.15 21.43 -3.91
N GLY A 43 10.66 20.20 -3.97
CA GLY A 43 9.93 19.06 -4.56
C GLY A 43 10.04 18.95 -6.09
N ASN A 44 9.92 20.06 -6.83
CA ASN A 44 10.05 20.06 -8.30
C ASN A 44 11.48 19.72 -8.75
N HIS A 45 12.49 20.17 -8.00
CA HIS A 45 13.89 19.82 -8.26
C HIS A 45 14.12 18.31 -8.20
N TRP A 46 13.54 17.63 -7.20
CA TRP A 46 13.69 16.19 -7.00
C TRP A 46 13.06 15.38 -8.14
N ILE A 47 11.86 15.76 -8.59
CA ILE A 47 11.23 15.11 -9.75
C ILE A 47 12.10 15.26 -11.00
N ARG A 48 12.66 16.46 -11.23
CA ARG A 48 13.52 16.75 -12.40
C ARG A 48 14.86 16.01 -12.37
N GLN A 49 15.31 15.57 -11.20
CA GLN A 49 16.54 14.80 -11.03
C GLN A 49 16.36 13.29 -11.15
N ARG A 50 15.11 12.79 -11.25
CA ARG A 50 14.87 11.36 -11.45
C ARG A 50 15.39 10.93 -12.80
N THR A 51 16.06 9.78 -12.83
CA THR A 51 16.47 9.15 -14.07
C THR A 51 15.29 8.45 -14.74
N THR A 52 15.46 8.08 -16.01
CA THR A 52 14.46 7.29 -16.74
C THR A 52 14.19 5.97 -16.03
N GLU A 53 15.25 5.30 -15.55
CA GLU A 53 15.18 4.02 -14.84
C GLU A 53 14.32 4.13 -13.57
N THR A 54 14.54 5.16 -12.76
CA THR A 54 13.70 5.42 -11.56
C THR A 54 12.23 5.62 -11.92
N ASN A 55 11.94 6.39 -12.97
CA ASN A 55 10.56 6.62 -13.38
C ASN A 55 9.90 5.33 -13.92
N GLU A 56 10.65 4.49 -14.63
CA GLU A 56 10.18 3.18 -15.07
C GLU A 56 9.89 2.26 -13.90
N GLN A 57 10.76 2.21 -12.88
CA GLN A 57 10.57 1.39 -11.68
C GLN A 57 9.29 1.80 -10.92
N ILE A 58 9.10 3.11 -10.69
CA ILE A 58 7.88 3.64 -10.07
C ILE A 58 6.65 3.29 -10.94
N GLY A 59 6.76 3.46 -12.26
CA GLY A 59 5.69 3.14 -13.21
C GLY A 59 5.29 1.66 -13.19
N ARG A 60 6.26 0.75 -13.17
CA ARG A 60 6.05 -0.71 -13.06
C ARG A 60 5.32 -1.03 -11.74
N PHE A 61 5.83 -0.53 -10.62
CA PHE A 61 5.20 -0.70 -9.31
C PHE A 61 3.74 -0.26 -9.31
N LEU A 62 3.47 0.99 -9.72
CA LEU A 62 2.12 1.55 -9.72
C LEU A 62 1.18 0.78 -10.65
N SER A 63 1.65 0.38 -11.84
CA SER A 63 0.85 -0.37 -12.81
C SER A 63 0.40 -1.72 -12.24
N ILE A 64 1.30 -2.45 -11.58
CA ILE A 64 0.99 -3.73 -10.94
C ILE A 64 -0.03 -3.54 -9.81
N VAL A 65 0.14 -2.50 -8.99
CA VAL A 65 -0.78 -2.20 -7.87
C VAL A 65 -2.16 -1.80 -8.37
N LEU A 66 -2.24 -0.98 -9.42
CA LEU A 66 -3.52 -0.58 -10.03
C LEU A 66 -4.30 -1.76 -10.60
N LEU A 67 -3.60 -2.74 -11.20
CA LEU A 67 -4.24 -3.97 -11.67
C LEU A 67 -4.86 -4.76 -10.51
N LEU A 68 -4.15 -4.90 -9.40
CA LEU A 68 -4.67 -5.58 -8.21
C LEU A 68 -5.84 -4.80 -7.59
N GLU A 69 -5.73 -3.47 -7.50
CA GLU A 69 -6.78 -2.58 -7.02
C GLU A 69 -8.06 -2.74 -7.86
N HIS A 70 -7.94 -2.79 -9.18
CA HIS A 70 -9.06 -3.05 -10.07
C HIS A 70 -9.74 -4.41 -9.81
N LYS A 71 -8.98 -5.46 -9.47
CA LYS A 71 -9.57 -6.77 -9.10
C LYS A 71 -10.33 -6.69 -7.78
N LEU A 72 -9.80 -5.96 -6.79
CA LEU A 72 -10.53 -5.70 -5.55
C LEU A 72 -11.83 -4.95 -5.82
N ASP A 73 -11.81 -3.93 -6.68
CA ASP A 73 -13.00 -3.16 -7.05
C ASP A 73 -14.08 -4.06 -7.64
N LEU A 74 -13.71 -4.91 -8.61
CA LEU A 74 -14.64 -5.85 -9.24
C LEU A 74 -15.29 -6.82 -8.23
N LEU A 75 -14.53 -7.29 -7.25
CA LEU A 75 -15.03 -8.16 -6.17
C LEU A 75 -15.98 -7.39 -5.25
N LEU A 76 -15.48 -6.27 -4.73
CA LEU A 76 -16.09 -5.58 -3.60
C LEU A 76 -17.25 -4.69 -3.99
N ASN A 77 -17.42 -4.33 -5.26
CA ASN A 77 -18.53 -3.46 -5.69
C ASN A 77 -19.91 -4.05 -5.39
N SER A 78 -20.00 -5.38 -5.30
CA SER A 78 -21.22 -6.10 -4.89
C SER A 78 -21.48 -6.05 -3.38
N PHE A 79 -20.47 -5.69 -2.59
CA PHE A 79 -20.50 -5.64 -1.13
C PHE A 79 -20.53 -4.20 -0.60
N ASP A 80 -19.95 -3.26 -1.35
CA ASP A 80 -19.83 -1.84 -1.04
C ASP A 80 -19.86 -1.05 -2.36
N VAL A 81 -21.00 -0.42 -2.66
CA VAL A 81 -21.27 0.19 -3.98
C VAL A 81 -20.38 1.40 -4.30
N ASP A 82 -19.82 2.04 -3.27
CA ASP A 82 -18.94 3.19 -3.43
C ASP A 82 -17.46 2.79 -3.40
N ILE A 83 -17.13 1.49 -3.47
CA ILE A 83 -15.77 1.00 -3.24
C ILE A 83 -14.75 1.55 -4.23
N VAL A 84 -15.17 1.79 -5.48
CA VAL A 84 -14.29 2.23 -6.57
C VAL A 84 -13.60 3.54 -6.22
N ASP A 85 -14.33 4.47 -5.61
CA ASP A 85 -13.86 5.81 -5.24
C ASP A 85 -13.05 5.82 -3.93
N LYS A 86 -12.99 4.69 -3.21
CA LYS A 86 -12.27 4.60 -1.94
C LYS A 86 -10.78 4.44 -2.15
N THR A 87 -10.00 4.87 -1.16
CA THR A 87 -8.55 4.67 -1.20
C THR A 87 -8.20 3.18 -1.08
N PHE A 88 -7.04 2.77 -1.61
CA PHE A 88 -6.59 1.38 -1.52
C PHE A 88 -6.52 0.85 -0.08
N GLY A 89 -6.20 1.70 0.90
CA GLY A 89 -6.25 1.31 2.31
C GLY A 89 -7.64 0.88 2.77
N VAL A 90 -8.66 1.67 2.40
CA VAL A 90 -10.05 1.35 2.71
C VAL A 90 -10.51 0.11 1.95
N LYS A 91 -10.07 -0.07 0.69
CA LYS A 91 -10.35 -1.30 -0.08
C LYS A 91 -9.84 -2.56 0.62
N ILE A 92 -8.66 -2.51 1.26
CA ILE A 92 -8.14 -3.63 2.05
C ILE A 92 -8.99 -3.90 3.29
N ASP A 93 -9.41 -2.85 3.99
CA ASP A 93 -10.27 -2.99 5.16
C ASP A 93 -11.64 -3.57 4.77
N THR A 94 -12.25 -3.09 3.68
CA THR A 94 -13.48 -3.66 3.11
C THR A 94 -13.28 -5.11 2.67
N PHE A 95 -12.14 -5.46 2.06
CA PHE A 95 -11.82 -6.84 1.70
C PHE A 95 -11.72 -7.77 2.92
N LYS A 96 -11.12 -7.28 4.00
CA LYS A 96 -11.05 -8.01 5.28
C LYS A 96 -12.45 -8.27 5.85
N ASP A 97 -13.35 -7.31 5.77
CA ASP A 97 -14.73 -7.46 6.23
C ASP A 97 -15.55 -8.34 5.31
N PHE A 98 -15.33 -8.24 3.99
CA PHE A 98 -15.87 -9.17 3.00
C PHE A 98 -15.49 -10.63 3.33
N ILE A 99 -14.22 -10.93 3.63
CA ILE A 99 -13.78 -12.30 4.02
C ILE A 99 -14.45 -12.77 5.34
N LYS A 100 -14.89 -11.86 6.22
CA LYS A 100 -15.65 -12.28 7.41
C LYS A 100 -17.10 -12.61 7.06
N ALA A 101 -17.72 -11.80 6.20
CA ALA A 101 -19.11 -11.93 5.80
C ALA A 101 -19.35 -13.07 4.80
N TYR A 102 -18.38 -13.35 3.94
CA TYR A 102 -18.49 -14.37 2.91
C TYR A 102 -18.67 -15.78 3.52
N ASN A 103 -19.61 -16.52 2.94
CA ASN A 103 -20.00 -17.86 3.38
C ASN A 103 -19.10 -18.93 2.72
N PHE A 104 -17.89 -19.06 3.24
CA PHE A 104 -16.95 -20.11 2.82
C PHE A 104 -17.47 -21.50 3.17
N GLU A 105 -17.16 -22.50 2.33
CA GLU A 105 -17.57 -23.89 2.57
C GLU A 105 -16.92 -24.45 3.85
N ASN A 106 -15.70 -24.00 4.17
CA ASN A 106 -15.02 -24.38 5.40
C ASN A 106 -14.13 -23.25 5.95
N SER A 107 -13.77 -23.40 7.23
CA SER A 107 -12.95 -22.42 7.95
C SER A 107 -11.50 -22.36 7.49
N SER A 108 -10.99 -23.41 6.82
CA SER A 108 -9.64 -23.44 6.29
C SER A 108 -9.50 -22.51 5.09
N GLU A 109 -10.47 -22.54 4.19
CA GLU A 109 -10.51 -21.68 3.01
C GLU A 109 -10.51 -20.19 3.41
N ARG A 110 -11.39 -19.80 4.35
CA ARG A 110 -11.38 -18.45 4.93
C ARG A 110 -10.00 -18.05 5.47
N ARG A 111 -9.28 -18.99 6.10
CA ARG A 111 -7.93 -18.73 6.62
C ARG A 111 -6.90 -18.52 5.52
N GLU A 112 -7.02 -19.20 4.37
CA GLU A 112 -6.13 -18.94 3.23
C GLU A 112 -6.37 -17.55 2.63
N TYR A 113 -7.62 -17.13 2.42
CA TYR A 113 -7.92 -15.78 1.92
C TYR A 113 -7.46 -14.66 2.87
N ARG A 114 -7.54 -14.88 4.19
CA ARG A 114 -7.00 -13.92 5.16
C ARG A 114 -5.48 -13.70 5.03
N LYS A 115 -4.73 -14.65 4.46
CA LYS A 115 -3.28 -14.52 4.25
C LYS A 115 -2.92 -13.54 3.13
N LEU A 116 -3.88 -13.14 2.31
CA LEU A 116 -3.70 -12.07 1.32
C LEU A 116 -3.59 -10.68 1.96
N ILE A 117 -4.16 -10.48 3.15
CA ILE A 117 -4.27 -9.17 3.80
C ILE A 117 -2.90 -8.58 4.22
N PRO A 118 -1.99 -9.33 4.86
CA PRO A 118 -0.70 -8.75 5.27
C PRO A 118 0.15 -8.24 4.09
N PRO A 119 0.34 -9.00 2.98
CA PRO A 119 1.02 -8.48 1.79
C PRO A 119 0.33 -7.24 1.17
N LEU A 120 -1.01 -7.20 1.15
CA LEU A 120 -1.75 -6.01 0.69
C LEU A 120 -1.43 -4.78 1.55
N HIS A 121 -1.26 -4.94 2.86
CA HIS A 121 -0.84 -3.83 3.72
C HIS A 121 0.59 -3.38 3.44
N GLU A 122 1.51 -4.28 3.05
CA GLU A 122 2.86 -3.90 2.63
C GLU A 122 2.82 -3.05 1.36
N ILE A 123 2.01 -3.44 0.37
CA ILE A 123 1.75 -2.63 -0.84
C ILE A 123 1.22 -1.25 -0.47
N ARG A 124 0.23 -1.19 0.42
CA ARG A 124 -0.34 0.08 0.90
C ARG A 124 0.73 0.96 1.55
N LEU A 125 1.62 0.38 2.37
CA LEU A 125 2.70 1.12 3.01
C LEU A 125 3.68 1.68 1.97
N ALA A 126 4.07 0.88 0.98
CA ALA A 126 4.94 1.33 -0.11
C ALA A 126 4.29 2.46 -0.93
N ARG A 127 3.02 2.31 -1.32
CA ARG A 127 2.26 3.34 -2.04
C ARG A 127 2.15 4.63 -1.22
N ASN A 128 1.84 4.53 0.07
CA ASN A 128 1.71 5.71 0.93
C ASN A 128 3.05 6.43 1.10
N LYS A 129 4.16 5.69 1.24
CA LYS A 129 5.50 6.30 1.26
C LYS A 129 5.75 7.09 -0.01
N LEU A 130 5.51 6.50 -1.18
CA LEU A 130 5.65 7.18 -2.47
C LEU A 130 4.75 8.43 -2.59
N ALA A 131 3.52 8.37 -2.08
CA ALA A 131 2.58 9.47 -2.14
C ALA A 131 2.93 10.64 -1.20
N HIS A 132 3.60 10.37 -0.08
CA HIS A 132 3.95 11.38 0.93
C HIS A 132 5.40 11.86 0.83
N ASP A 133 6.28 11.05 0.26
CA ASP A 133 7.69 11.34 0.12
C ASP A 133 8.11 11.18 -1.34
N ILE A 134 8.27 12.33 -2.00
CA ILE A 134 8.65 12.42 -3.40
C ILE A 134 10.10 11.98 -3.66
N GLN A 135 10.90 11.80 -2.61
CA GLN A 135 12.27 11.29 -2.71
C GLN A 135 12.32 9.76 -2.74
N VAL A 136 11.24 9.07 -2.38
CA VAL A 136 11.18 7.61 -2.46
C VAL A 136 11.17 7.18 -3.93
N SER A 137 12.26 6.54 -4.34
CA SER A 137 12.46 6.03 -5.70
C SER A 137 12.54 4.51 -5.79
N SER A 138 12.78 3.80 -4.69
CA SER A 138 13.03 2.36 -4.68
C SER A 138 12.27 1.60 -3.58
N PHE A 139 11.99 0.33 -3.87
CA PHE A 139 11.22 -0.56 -2.99
C PHE A 139 11.92 -1.92 -2.87
N PRO A 140 12.98 -2.06 -2.05
CA PRO A 140 13.72 -3.30 -1.96
C PRO A 140 12.87 -4.45 -1.38
N PRO A 141 13.23 -5.72 -1.62
CA PRO A 141 12.49 -6.89 -1.16
C PRO A 141 12.29 -6.93 0.36
N SER A 142 13.20 -6.33 1.12
CA SER A 142 13.12 -6.18 2.57
C SER A 142 11.89 -5.41 3.06
N GLN A 143 11.24 -4.62 2.20
CA GLN A 143 9.97 -3.96 2.51
C GLN A 143 8.75 -4.88 2.36
N PHE A 144 8.92 -6.07 1.79
CA PHE A 144 7.83 -7.01 1.46
C PHE A 144 8.01 -8.41 2.10
N PRO A 145 8.34 -8.53 3.40
CA PRO A 145 8.61 -9.83 4.01
C PRO A 145 7.40 -10.78 4.03
N GLN A 146 6.17 -10.27 4.24
CA GLN A 146 4.96 -11.08 4.23
C GLN A 146 4.62 -11.52 2.80
N MET A 147 4.80 -10.64 1.82
CA MET A 147 4.64 -10.97 0.42
C MET A 147 5.61 -12.06 -0.03
N HIS A 148 6.89 -11.91 0.31
CA HIS A 148 7.91 -12.92 0.03
C HIS A 148 7.55 -14.27 0.67
N ALA A 149 7.17 -14.28 1.96
CA ALA A 149 6.75 -15.48 2.65
C ALA A 149 5.51 -16.13 2.00
N TYR A 150 4.57 -15.32 1.53
CA TYR A 150 3.38 -15.78 0.83
C TYR A 150 3.75 -16.46 -0.49
N VAL A 151 4.50 -15.78 -1.36
CA VAL A 151 4.94 -16.33 -2.65
C VAL A 151 5.76 -17.60 -2.46
N LYS A 152 6.66 -17.64 -1.47
CA LYS A 152 7.46 -18.84 -1.13
C LYS A 152 6.58 -20.05 -0.82
N LYS A 153 5.45 -19.83 -0.16
CA LYS A 153 4.53 -20.91 0.21
C LYS A 153 3.70 -21.37 -0.98
N THR A 154 3.23 -20.44 -1.82
CA THR A 154 2.25 -20.74 -2.87
C THR A 154 2.86 -21.09 -4.23
N SER A 155 4.05 -20.58 -4.52
CA SER A 155 4.74 -20.75 -5.80
C SER A 155 6.26 -20.65 -5.60
N PRO A 156 6.88 -21.59 -4.84
CA PRO A 156 8.31 -21.55 -4.51
C PRO A 156 9.20 -21.50 -5.75
N GLU A 157 8.81 -22.16 -6.84
CA GLU A 157 9.53 -22.18 -8.12
C GLU A 157 9.71 -20.79 -8.73
N LYS A 158 8.81 -19.85 -8.41
CA LYS A 158 8.90 -18.47 -8.90
C LYS A 158 9.89 -17.63 -8.11
N LEU A 159 10.28 -18.08 -6.92
CA LEU A 159 11.37 -17.46 -6.16
C LEU A 159 12.74 -17.94 -6.62
N ASP A 160 12.86 -19.11 -7.24
CA ASP A 160 14.13 -19.57 -7.80
C ASP A 160 14.63 -18.62 -8.88
N LEU A 161 13.72 -18.02 -9.64
CA LEU A 161 13.99 -16.95 -10.60
C LEU A 161 14.62 -15.69 -9.96
N LEU A 162 14.45 -15.45 -8.66
CA LEU A 162 15.10 -14.30 -8.00
C LEU A 162 16.63 -14.41 -8.01
N THR A 163 17.17 -15.61 -8.15
CA THR A 163 18.62 -15.82 -8.26
C THR A 163 19.18 -15.37 -9.62
N GLU A 164 18.32 -15.17 -10.62
CA GLU A 164 18.68 -14.70 -11.96
C GLU A 164 18.82 -13.17 -12.04
N PHE A 165 18.33 -12.45 -11.03
CA PHE A 165 18.41 -10.99 -10.97
C PHE A 165 19.53 -10.58 -10.01
N GLU A 166 20.44 -9.72 -10.46
CA GLU A 166 21.43 -9.10 -9.57
C GLU A 166 20.82 -7.91 -8.82
N ASP A 167 19.99 -7.12 -9.52
CA ASP A 167 19.36 -5.92 -9.00
C ASP A 167 18.25 -6.22 -7.98
N GLU A 168 18.29 -5.54 -6.84
CA GLU A 168 17.32 -5.72 -5.76
C GLU A 168 15.94 -5.17 -6.13
N GLU A 169 15.86 -4.17 -7.01
CA GLU A 169 14.58 -3.59 -7.41
C GLU A 169 13.83 -4.48 -8.40
N ASP A 170 14.54 -5.12 -9.32
CA ASP A 170 13.98 -6.16 -10.19
C ASP A 170 13.49 -7.36 -9.36
N LYS A 171 14.24 -7.79 -8.34
CA LYS A 171 13.77 -8.83 -7.39
C LYS A 171 12.48 -8.43 -6.69
N ALA A 172 12.39 -7.19 -6.21
CA ALA A 172 11.19 -6.71 -5.55
C ALA A 172 10.00 -6.63 -6.52
N THR A 173 10.24 -6.19 -7.75
CA THR A 173 9.25 -6.17 -8.82
C THR A 173 8.76 -7.58 -9.12
N LEU A 174 9.66 -8.57 -9.19
CA LEU A 174 9.29 -9.96 -9.42
C LEU A 174 8.42 -10.51 -8.27
N ILE A 175 8.78 -10.26 -7.01
CA ILE A 175 7.98 -10.67 -5.85
C ILE A 175 6.58 -10.04 -5.92
N LEU A 176 6.52 -8.73 -6.25
CA LEU A 176 5.28 -7.99 -6.37
C LEU A 176 4.39 -8.53 -7.49
N VAL A 177 4.92 -8.73 -8.70
CA VAL A 177 4.19 -9.30 -9.84
C VAL A 177 3.63 -10.66 -9.46
N ASN A 178 4.44 -11.52 -8.84
CA ASN A 178 4.03 -12.88 -8.49
C ASN A 178 2.92 -12.89 -7.45
N PHE A 179 3.06 -12.11 -6.38
CA PHE A 179 2.00 -11.97 -5.40
C PHE A 179 0.72 -11.41 -6.03
N CYS A 180 0.82 -10.30 -6.77
CA CYS A 180 -0.36 -9.64 -7.35
C CYS A 180 -1.07 -10.54 -8.36
N PHE A 181 -0.33 -11.36 -9.12
CA PHE A 181 -0.90 -12.35 -10.03
C PHE A 181 -1.69 -13.43 -9.26
N ILE A 182 -1.07 -14.03 -8.23
CA ILE A 182 -1.73 -15.07 -7.42
C ILE A 182 -2.96 -14.49 -6.70
N ALA A 183 -2.82 -13.31 -6.06
CA ALA A 183 -3.90 -12.62 -5.40
C ALA A 183 -5.05 -12.30 -6.36
N SER A 184 -4.74 -11.87 -7.59
CA SER A 184 -5.76 -11.59 -8.62
C SER A 184 -6.57 -12.83 -9.00
N ILE A 185 -5.92 -14.00 -9.09
CA ILE A 185 -6.61 -15.27 -9.35
C ILE A 185 -7.54 -15.62 -8.19
N GLU A 186 -7.06 -15.54 -6.95
CA GLU A 186 -7.88 -15.85 -5.78
C GLU A 186 -9.08 -14.89 -5.64
N ILE A 187 -8.87 -13.58 -5.87
CA ILE A 187 -9.94 -12.58 -5.89
C ILE A 187 -10.96 -12.89 -7.01
N ALA A 188 -10.49 -13.25 -8.20
CA ALA A 188 -11.37 -13.60 -9.31
C ALA A 188 -12.22 -14.86 -9.01
N ARG A 189 -11.66 -15.86 -8.34
CA ARG A 189 -12.41 -17.05 -7.90
C ARG A 189 -13.57 -16.68 -6.98
N LEU A 190 -13.33 -15.82 -5.99
CA LEU A 190 -14.41 -15.29 -5.13
C LEU A 190 -15.43 -14.50 -5.93
N ARG A 191 -15.01 -13.74 -6.94
CA ARG A 191 -15.95 -12.96 -7.74
C ARG A 191 -16.94 -13.83 -8.51
N LEU A 192 -16.49 -14.98 -9.00
CA LEU A 192 -17.32 -15.91 -9.80
C LEU A 192 -18.45 -16.56 -9.00
N THR A 193 -18.35 -16.62 -7.67
CA THR A 193 -19.35 -17.24 -6.81
C THR A 193 -20.44 -16.27 -6.34
N ILE A 194 -20.29 -14.98 -6.64
CA ILE A 194 -21.23 -13.92 -6.22
C ILE A 194 -22.17 -13.58 -7.37
N LYS A 195 -23.48 -13.66 -7.12
CA LYS A 195 -24.50 -13.20 -8.08
C LYS A 195 -24.42 -11.68 -8.27
N GLN A 196 -24.57 -11.26 -9.52
CA GLN A 196 -24.67 -9.84 -9.90
C GLN A 196 -26.04 -9.28 -9.58
#